data_AF-A0A967WKK6-F1
#
_entry.id   AF-A0A967WKK6-F1
#
_cell.length_a   1.000
_cell.length_b   1.000
_cell.length_c   1.000
_cell.angle_alpha   90.00
_cell.angle_beta   90.00
_cell.angle_gamma   90.00
#
_symmetry.space_group_name_H-M   'P 1'
#
loop_
_entity.id
_entity.type
_entity.pdbx_description
1 polymer ?
#
loop_
_entity_poly.entity_id
_entity_poly.type
_entity_poly.pdbx_seq_one_letter_code
_entity_poly.pdbx_strand_id
1 'polypeptide(L)'
;MKISGKCAPGDSCQFKVKAQDVTEASALSIEGLRDAIDQVTKSHATAPRTSPRTTFAIGPVSQTRYSFEWDLVDAGQLVTSNHPDTFQPNPQYPSALQPRDRTRAANREQVLTIATGLDPDQLLTDFRSLDRGAPIVGADNVVESGNGRAMALMLAYAGQTQALQDSAARYKSELVSRASEFGLDPDDVAAMSAPVLVRRRLSDVDRQAFAEEANASAILQPSTLEWVRQNRDSWTVQQLQALQVAEGVSIEEALTQAQNRDVVRAWLSQFSANERAPMVDDEGRLNQEGVRRAAMTAFAFAFEGEAGLRLAGLFFESTDNNVRNVGIGIMASLGSLATAEGLVRDGARPDSLSIGEDLARSIDVFSVLRREGMSVEDYLAQGQLFERQLTPFQEQVLRDISERGRSGKRIGQVLRNYADRVISSPDTRQAGLLDLDPVNKEDLWELATLEESQARTGAAATLFQGLPSCTRPKARKVESCIRQVKASGGGNPFAVCQDSIGCSIS
;
A
#
# COMPACT_ATOMS: atom_id res chain seq x y z
N MET A 1 8.27 -32.78 -41.50
CA MET A 1 8.02 -33.36 -42.84
C MET A 1 9.23 -34.19 -43.24
N LYS A 2 9.03 -35.37 -43.86
CA LYS A 2 10.10 -36.25 -44.33
C LYS A 2 9.89 -36.54 -45.82
N ILE A 3 10.92 -36.30 -46.63
CA ILE A 3 10.93 -36.59 -48.07
C ILE A 3 11.91 -37.74 -48.31
N SER A 4 11.51 -38.74 -49.09
CA SER A 4 12.36 -39.87 -49.48
C SER A 4 12.11 -40.22 -50.94
N GLY A 5 13.15 -40.55 -51.71
CA GLY A 5 12.98 -40.91 -53.12
C GLY A 5 14.09 -41.76 -53.71
N LYS A 6 13.84 -42.33 -54.90
CA LYS A 6 14.77 -43.11 -55.71
C LYS A 6 14.73 -42.63 -57.16
N CYS A 7 15.89 -42.47 -57.79
CA CYS A 7 16.01 -42.07 -59.19
C CYS A 7 16.67 -43.20 -60.00
N ALA A 8 16.13 -43.48 -61.18
CA ALA A 8 16.73 -44.36 -62.17
C ALA A 8 17.53 -43.56 -63.22
N PRO A 9 18.53 -44.16 -63.90
CA PRO A 9 19.27 -43.48 -64.96
C PRO A 9 18.32 -43.19 -66.15
N GLY A 10 18.12 -41.91 -66.50
CA GLY A 10 17.21 -41.47 -67.57
C GLY A 10 15.97 -40.70 -67.09
N ASP A 11 16.13 -39.80 -66.11
CA ASP A 11 15.17 -38.77 -65.68
C ASP A 11 13.88 -39.17 -64.94
N SER A 12 13.68 -40.46 -64.61
CA SER A 12 12.54 -40.85 -63.77
C SER A 12 12.94 -40.95 -62.29
N CYS A 13 12.38 -40.05 -61.46
CA CYS A 13 12.62 -40.00 -60.02
C CYS A 13 11.32 -40.11 -59.24
N GLN A 14 11.19 -41.14 -58.41
CA GLN A 14 10.02 -41.31 -57.55
C GLN A 14 10.29 -40.77 -56.16
N PHE A 15 9.47 -39.84 -55.71
CA PHE A 15 9.54 -39.23 -54.40
C PHE A 15 8.26 -39.49 -53.60
N LYS A 16 8.43 -39.69 -52.30
CA LYS A 16 7.35 -39.83 -51.32
C LYS A 16 7.54 -38.79 -50.23
N VAL A 17 6.50 -38.02 -49.95
CA VAL A 17 6.47 -36.96 -48.94
C VAL A 17 5.54 -37.36 -47.79
N LYS A 18 6.02 -37.31 -46.55
CA LYS A 18 5.26 -37.62 -45.33
C LYS A 18 5.25 -36.49 -44.29
N ALA A 19 4.09 -36.22 -43.69
CA ALA A 19 3.93 -35.39 -42.48
C ALA A 19 3.51 -36.22 -41.26
N GLN A 20 3.67 -35.63 -40.06
CA GLN A 20 3.96 -36.25 -38.76
C GLN A 20 3.17 -37.52 -38.36
N ASP A 21 1.93 -37.76 -38.82
CA ASP A 21 1.21 -39.04 -38.61
C ASP A 21 0.04 -39.21 -39.62
N VAL A 22 0.33 -39.67 -40.85
CA VAL A 22 -0.65 -39.92 -41.95
C VAL A 22 -0.98 -38.70 -42.83
N THR A 23 -0.02 -38.32 -43.68
CA THR A 23 -0.33 -37.72 -45.00
C THR A 23 0.76 -38.14 -45.97
N GLU A 24 0.38 -38.80 -47.07
CA GLU A 24 1.29 -39.30 -48.10
C GLU A 24 0.92 -38.73 -49.47
N ALA A 25 1.87 -38.06 -50.14
CA ALA A 25 1.78 -37.76 -51.56
C ALA A 25 3.05 -38.27 -52.28
N SER A 26 2.90 -38.64 -53.55
CA SER A 26 3.99 -39.18 -54.37
C SER A 26 4.16 -38.37 -55.66
N ALA A 27 5.40 -38.12 -56.05
CA ALA A 27 5.76 -37.46 -57.31
C ALA A 27 6.67 -38.37 -58.15
N LEU A 28 6.50 -38.34 -59.47
CA LEU A 28 7.27 -39.18 -60.42
C LEU A 28 8.39 -38.41 -61.14
N SER A 29 8.55 -37.12 -60.82
CA SER A 29 9.62 -36.26 -61.33
C SER A 29 10.02 -35.23 -60.28
N ILE A 30 11.18 -34.60 -60.48
CA ILE A 30 11.67 -33.51 -59.61
C ILE A 30 10.75 -32.28 -59.71
N GLU A 31 10.18 -32.01 -60.88
CA GLU A 31 9.25 -30.89 -61.09
C GLU A 31 7.95 -31.08 -60.32
N GLY A 32 7.39 -32.30 -60.28
CA GLY A 32 6.17 -32.61 -59.53
C GLY A 32 6.37 -32.71 -58.02
N LEU A 33 7.61 -32.67 -57.52
CA LEU A 33 7.89 -32.73 -56.07
C LEU A 33 7.39 -31.47 -55.36
N ARG A 34 7.44 -30.30 -56.01
CA ARG A 34 6.92 -29.06 -55.43
C ARG A 34 5.42 -29.15 -55.19
N ASP A 35 4.67 -29.64 -56.17
CA ASP A 35 3.22 -29.82 -56.04
C ASP A 35 2.86 -30.84 -54.95
N ALA A 36 3.62 -31.94 -54.84
CA ALA A 36 3.43 -32.93 -53.77
C ALA A 36 3.75 -32.37 -52.38
N ILE A 37 4.77 -31.51 -52.27
CA ILE A 37 5.09 -30.78 -51.03
C ILE A 37 3.98 -29.80 -50.70
N ASP A 38 3.52 -29.01 -51.67
CA ASP A 38 2.45 -28.03 -51.46
C ASP A 38 1.13 -28.71 -51.09
N GLN A 39 0.82 -29.86 -51.70
CA GLN A 39 -0.35 -30.66 -51.38
C GLN A 39 -0.29 -31.19 -49.93
N VAL A 40 0.84 -31.78 -49.52
CA VAL A 40 1.02 -32.29 -48.14
C VAL A 40 1.07 -31.15 -47.12
N THR A 41 1.60 -29.99 -47.49
CA THR A 41 1.67 -28.80 -46.63
C THR A 41 0.29 -28.18 -46.44
N LYS A 42 -0.49 -28.04 -47.52
CA LYS A 42 -1.89 -27.56 -47.46
C LYS A 42 -2.78 -28.53 -46.70
N SER A 43 -2.64 -29.84 -46.90
CA SER A 43 -3.43 -30.84 -46.18
C SER A 43 -3.02 -30.96 -44.71
N HIS A 44 -1.74 -30.77 -44.35
CA HIS A 44 -1.30 -30.72 -42.95
C HIS A 44 -1.75 -29.43 -42.25
N ALA A 45 -1.79 -28.30 -42.97
CA ALA A 45 -2.32 -27.04 -42.46
C ALA A 45 -3.84 -27.05 -42.26
N THR A 46 -4.57 -27.91 -42.96
CA THR A 46 -6.03 -28.07 -42.85
C THR A 46 -6.47 -29.31 -42.07
N ALA A 47 -5.54 -30.19 -41.70
CA ALA A 47 -5.85 -31.34 -40.85
C ALA A 47 -6.22 -30.82 -39.44
N PRO A 48 -7.40 -31.17 -38.91
CA PRO A 48 -7.78 -30.76 -37.57
C PRO A 48 -6.81 -31.41 -36.58
N ARG A 49 -5.88 -30.61 -36.05
CA ARG A 49 -5.22 -30.94 -34.79
C ARG A 49 -6.32 -30.80 -33.75
N THR A 50 -7.01 -31.89 -33.44
CA THR A 50 -7.96 -31.92 -32.32
C THR A 50 -7.15 -31.74 -31.05
N SER A 51 -6.90 -30.48 -30.66
CA SER A 51 -6.52 -30.16 -29.30
C SER A 51 -7.60 -30.77 -28.40
N PRO A 52 -7.20 -31.51 -27.35
CA PRO A 52 -8.19 -32.11 -26.47
C PRO A 52 -9.08 -31.00 -25.92
N ARG A 53 -10.41 -31.17 -26.00
CA ARG A 53 -11.39 -30.27 -25.37
C ARG A 53 -11.24 -30.19 -23.85
N THR A 54 -10.35 -30.97 -23.24
CA THR A 54 -10.12 -31.00 -21.80
C THR A 54 -8.90 -30.18 -21.40
N THR A 55 -9.02 -29.47 -20.29
CA THR A 55 -7.89 -28.85 -19.58
C THR A 55 -7.93 -29.24 -18.09
N PHE A 56 -6.99 -28.73 -17.32
CA PHE A 56 -6.97 -28.87 -15.87
C PHE A 56 -6.51 -27.57 -15.22
N ALA A 57 -6.82 -27.39 -13.94
CA ALA A 57 -6.23 -26.34 -13.14
C ALA A 57 -5.81 -26.88 -11.77
N ILE A 58 -4.81 -26.25 -11.17
CA ILE A 58 -4.32 -26.57 -9.84
C ILE A 58 -4.79 -25.50 -8.87
N GLY A 59 -5.33 -25.93 -7.73
CA GLY A 59 -5.75 -25.05 -6.65
C GLY A 59 -4.56 -24.31 -6.02
N PRO A 60 -4.67 -22.98 -5.77
CA PRO A 60 -3.55 -22.16 -5.30
C PRO A 60 -3.04 -22.52 -3.90
N VAL A 61 -3.87 -23.17 -3.08
CA VAL A 61 -3.55 -23.49 -1.68
C VAL A 61 -3.39 -25.00 -1.48
N SER A 62 -4.39 -25.80 -1.85
CA SER A 62 -4.36 -27.25 -1.62
C SER A 62 -3.49 -28.00 -2.64
N GLN A 63 -3.13 -27.36 -3.75
CA GLN A 63 -2.53 -27.99 -4.93
C GLN A 63 -3.39 -29.13 -5.53
N THR A 64 -4.68 -29.18 -5.21
CA THR A 64 -5.62 -30.14 -5.79
C THR A 64 -5.74 -29.88 -7.29
N ARG A 65 -5.69 -30.96 -8.08
CA ARG A 65 -5.86 -30.91 -9.53
C ARG A 65 -7.34 -31.12 -9.88
N TYR A 66 -7.92 -30.14 -10.56
CA TYR A 66 -9.29 -30.18 -11.06
C TYR A 66 -9.28 -30.33 -12.58
N SER A 67 -10.15 -31.19 -13.11
CA SER A 67 -10.35 -31.40 -14.54
C SER A 67 -11.51 -30.57 -15.07
N PHE A 68 -11.34 -30.00 -16.26
CA PHE A 68 -12.31 -29.16 -16.95
C PHE A 68 -12.40 -29.53 -18.43
N GLU A 69 -13.48 -29.10 -19.07
CA GLU A 69 -13.57 -29.02 -20.53
C GLU A 69 -13.75 -27.57 -20.99
N TRP A 70 -13.17 -27.25 -22.14
CA TRP A 70 -13.45 -26.03 -22.88
C TRP A 70 -14.85 -26.13 -23.46
N ASP A 71 -15.64 -25.10 -23.20
CA ASP A 71 -17.00 -25.00 -23.71
C ASP A 71 -17.29 -23.54 -24.11
N LEU A 72 -18.34 -23.37 -24.91
CA LEU A 72 -18.77 -22.10 -25.44
C LEU A 72 -20.18 -21.79 -24.95
N VAL A 73 -20.33 -20.69 -24.23
CA VAL A 73 -21.61 -20.28 -23.63
C VAL A 73 -21.94 -18.87 -24.08
N ASP A 74 -23.20 -18.60 -24.42
CA ASP A 74 -23.60 -17.22 -24.72
C ASP A 74 -23.56 -16.40 -23.42
N ALA A 75 -23.00 -15.19 -23.46
CA ALA A 75 -22.83 -14.36 -22.28
C ALA A 75 -24.13 -14.17 -21.48
N GLY A 76 -25.29 -14.12 -22.14
CA GLY A 76 -26.59 -14.00 -21.48
C GLY A 76 -27.06 -15.23 -20.71
N GLN A 77 -26.42 -16.40 -20.92
CA GLN A 77 -26.72 -17.66 -20.23
C GLN A 77 -25.84 -17.91 -19.00
N LEU A 78 -24.81 -17.08 -18.78
CA LEU A 78 -23.95 -17.18 -17.61
C LEU A 78 -24.68 -16.64 -16.38
N VAL A 79 -24.68 -17.42 -15.29
CA VAL A 79 -25.23 -17.00 -14.00
C VAL A 79 -24.08 -16.49 -13.14
N THR A 80 -23.91 -15.17 -13.11
CA THR A 80 -22.90 -14.47 -12.29
C THR A 80 -23.45 -14.02 -10.95
N SER A 81 -22.57 -13.74 -9.99
CA SER A 81 -22.94 -13.35 -8.61
C SER A 81 -23.81 -12.10 -8.51
N ASN A 82 -23.63 -11.16 -9.43
CA ASN A 82 -24.33 -9.88 -9.46
C ASN A 82 -24.72 -9.55 -10.88
N HIS A 83 -25.79 -8.78 -11.03
CA HIS A 83 -26.19 -8.25 -12.32
C HIS A 83 -25.11 -7.27 -12.86
N PRO A 84 -24.64 -7.42 -14.11
CA PRO A 84 -23.55 -6.62 -14.65
C PRO A 84 -23.87 -5.11 -14.76
N ASP A 85 -25.13 -4.76 -14.96
CA ASP A 85 -25.62 -3.38 -15.15
C ASP A 85 -25.87 -2.63 -13.83
N THR A 86 -26.50 -3.30 -12.86
CA THR A 86 -26.92 -2.71 -11.58
C THR A 86 -25.97 -3.01 -10.43
N PHE A 87 -25.08 -4.01 -10.59
CA PHE A 87 -24.21 -4.56 -9.55
C PHE A 87 -24.94 -5.12 -8.32
N GLN A 88 -26.27 -5.27 -8.41
CA GLN A 88 -27.07 -5.88 -7.35
C GLN A 88 -26.90 -7.40 -7.34
N PRO A 89 -26.99 -8.07 -6.18
CA PRO A 89 -26.93 -9.53 -6.09
C PRO A 89 -27.91 -10.19 -7.05
N ASN A 90 -27.46 -11.22 -7.77
CA ASN A 90 -28.30 -11.98 -8.69
C ASN A 90 -29.06 -13.07 -7.92
N PRO A 91 -30.41 -13.04 -7.84
CA PRO A 91 -31.19 -14.04 -7.09
C PRO A 91 -31.05 -15.48 -7.62
N GLN A 92 -30.63 -15.65 -8.87
CA GLN A 92 -30.40 -16.98 -9.48
C GLN A 92 -29.04 -17.58 -9.09
N TYR A 93 -28.13 -16.76 -8.54
CA TYR A 93 -26.81 -17.22 -8.12
C TYR A 93 -26.86 -17.81 -6.70
N PRO A 94 -26.34 -19.03 -6.48
CA PRO A 94 -26.27 -19.59 -5.13
C PRO A 94 -25.33 -18.77 -4.24
N SER A 95 -25.89 -18.04 -3.27
CA SER A 95 -25.13 -17.08 -2.45
C SER A 95 -23.95 -17.69 -1.70
N ALA A 96 -24.03 -18.97 -1.32
CA ALA A 96 -22.95 -19.71 -0.66
C ALA A 96 -21.67 -19.81 -1.51
N LEU A 97 -21.76 -19.63 -2.84
CA LEU A 97 -20.61 -19.72 -3.75
C LEU A 97 -19.89 -18.39 -3.94
N GLN A 98 -20.40 -17.27 -3.41
CA GLN A 98 -19.80 -15.95 -3.57
C GLN A 98 -19.16 -15.48 -2.25
N PRO A 99 -17.86 -15.77 -2.01
CA PRO A 99 -17.19 -15.41 -0.77
C PRO A 99 -16.87 -13.90 -0.67
N ARG A 100 -16.96 -13.14 -1.76
CA ARG A 100 -16.63 -11.70 -1.81
C ARG A 100 -17.88 -10.85 -2.02
N ASP A 101 -18.04 -9.80 -1.24
CA ASP A 101 -19.09 -8.81 -1.48
C ASP A 101 -18.77 -7.91 -2.69
N ARG A 102 -19.48 -8.14 -3.79
CA ARG A 102 -19.32 -7.43 -5.07
C ARG A 102 -20.10 -6.11 -5.16
N THR A 103 -20.88 -5.75 -4.14
CA THR A 103 -21.60 -4.46 -4.11
C THR A 103 -20.65 -3.28 -3.83
N ARG A 104 -19.47 -3.57 -3.26
CA ARG A 104 -18.40 -2.60 -2.97
C ARG A 104 -17.96 -1.81 -4.21
N ALA A 105 -17.73 -0.51 -4.06
CA ALA A 105 -17.27 0.37 -5.14
C ALA A 105 -15.99 -0.12 -5.85
N ALA A 106 -15.01 -0.65 -5.11
CA ALA A 106 -13.77 -1.18 -5.67
C ALA A 106 -14.00 -2.38 -6.63
N ASN A 107 -14.97 -3.24 -6.32
CA ASN A 107 -15.33 -4.37 -7.17
C ASN A 107 -16.05 -3.91 -8.44
N ARG A 108 -16.89 -2.88 -8.34
CA ARG A 108 -17.54 -2.25 -9.50
C ARG A 108 -16.52 -1.60 -10.42
N GLU A 109 -15.58 -0.82 -9.87
CA GLU A 109 -14.50 -0.19 -10.64
C GLU A 109 -13.67 -1.24 -11.39
N GLN A 110 -13.27 -2.33 -10.72
CA GLN A 110 -12.55 -3.44 -11.36
C GLN A 110 -13.30 -4.01 -12.57
N VAL A 111 -14.58 -4.33 -12.43
CA VAL A 111 -15.38 -4.92 -13.52
C VAL A 111 -15.48 -3.96 -14.70
N LEU A 112 -15.70 -2.66 -14.44
CA LEU A 112 -15.75 -1.63 -15.48
C LEU A 112 -14.40 -1.49 -16.19
N THR A 113 -13.29 -1.45 -15.46
CA THR A 113 -11.93 -1.40 -16.04
C THR A 113 -11.67 -2.60 -16.94
N ILE A 114 -12.00 -3.81 -16.50
CA ILE A 114 -11.85 -5.03 -17.31
C ILE A 114 -12.74 -4.93 -18.56
N ALA A 115 -13.99 -4.48 -18.43
CA ALA A 115 -14.95 -4.44 -19.54
C ALA A 115 -14.50 -3.47 -20.65
N THR A 116 -14.02 -2.27 -20.29
CA THR A 116 -13.56 -1.27 -21.26
C THR A 116 -12.16 -1.56 -21.82
N GLY A 117 -11.38 -2.37 -21.11
CA GLY A 117 -10.00 -2.72 -21.43
C GLY A 117 -9.79 -4.21 -21.61
N LEU A 118 -10.76 -4.93 -22.17
CA LEU A 118 -10.68 -6.40 -22.29
C LEU A 118 -9.42 -6.81 -23.05
N ASP A 119 -8.61 -7.62 -22.39
CA ASP A 119 -7.42 -8.23 -22.95
C ASP A 119 -7.71 -9.72 -23.23
N PRO A 120 -7.87 -10.12 -24.51
CA PRO A 120 -8.21 -11.50 -24.85
C PRO A 120 -7.17 -12.51 -24.34
N ASP A 121 -5.88 -12.15 -24.25
CA ASP A 121 -4.85 -13.08 -23.79
C ASP A 121 -5.02 -13.45 -22.31
N GLN A 122 -5.58 -12.54 -21.49
CA GLN A 122 -5.89 -12.83 -20.09
C GLN A 122 -7.08 -13.78 -19.91
N LEU A 123 -7.87 -14.01 -20.96
CA LEU A 123 -9.07 -14.85 -20.94
C LEU A 123 -8.90 -16.14 -21.75
N LEU A 124 -8.21 -16.07 -22.89
CA LEU A 124 -8.07 -17.16 -23.85
C LEU A 124 -6.79 -17.98 -23.60
N THR A 125 -5.86 -17.51 -22.77
CA THR A 125 -4.70 -18.32 -22.39
C THR A 125 -5.07 -19.36 -21.33
N ASP A 126 -4.65 -20.61 -21.56
CA ASP A 126 -4.76 -21.68 -20.56
C ASP A 126 -3.66 -21.56 -19.49
N PHE A 127 -3.94 -20.79 -18.45
CA PHE A 127 -3.03 -20.63 -17.30
C PHE A 127 -2.97 -21.87 -16.39
N ARG A 128 -3.87 -22.84 -16.57
CA ARG A 128 -4.01 -24.01 -15.67
C ARG A 128 -4.12 -23.62 -14.19
N SER A 129 -4.76 -22.50 -13.91
CA SER A 129 -5.00 -21.96 -12.57
C SER A 129 -6.47 -21.65 -12.35
N LEU A 130 -6.95 -21.71 -11.10
CA LEU A 130 -8.36 -21.43 -10.78
C LEU A 130 -8.69 -19.93 -10.79
N ASP A 131 -7.70 -19.08 -10.60
CA ASP A 131 -7.83 -17.63 -10.38
C ASP A 131 -7.75 -16.80 -11.67
N ARG A 132 -7.25 -17.34 -12.79
CA ARG A 132 -6.99 -16.62 -14.07
C ARG A 132 -7.51 -17.37 -15.29
N GLY A 133 -7.57 -16.69 -16.44
CA GLY A 133 -8.11 -17.23 -17.70
C GLY A 133 -9.64 -17.16 -17.79
N ALA A 134 -10.18 -17.95 -18.71
CA ALA A 134 -11.61 -18.12 -18.96
C ALA A 134 -12.38 -18.41 -17.65
N PRO A 135 -13.59 -17.84 -17.46
CA PRO A 135 -14.44 -18.16 -16.30
C PRO A 135 -14.65 -19.67 -16.15
N ILE A 136 -14.70 -20.14 -14.90
CA ILE A 136 -15.01 -21.53 -14.57
C ILE A 136 -16.49 -21.62 -14.23
N VAL A 137 -17.19 -22.58 -14.82
CA VAL A 137 -18.63 -22.80 -14.62
C VAL A 137 -18.95 -24.22 -14.18
N GLY A 138 -20.03 -24.37 -13.42
CA GLY A 138 -20.67 -25.65 -13.16
C GLY A 138 -21.45 -26.16 -14.38
N ALA A 139 -22.07 -27.34 -14.26
CA ALA A 139 -22.97 -27.89 -15.28
C ALA A 139 -24.23 -27.02 -15.51
N ASP A 140 -24.53 -26.12 -14.58
CA ASP A 140 -25.68 -25.22 -14.54
C ASP A 140 -25.37 -23.80 -15.05
N ASN A 141 -24.19 -23.57 -15.65
CA ASN A 141 -23.69 -22.25 -16.09
C ASN A 141 -23.52 -21.21 -14.97
N VAL A 142 -23.61 -21.63 -13.70
CA VAL A 142 -23.22 -20.80 -12.56
C VAL A 142 -21.70 -20.62 -12.58
N VAL A 143 -21.27 -19.37 -12.52
CA VAL A 143 -19.84 -19.00 -12.52
C VAL A 143 -19.25 -19.25 -11.14
N GLU A 144 -18.46 -20.31 -11.03
CA GLU A 144 -17.82 -20.75 -9.77
C GLU A 144 -16.49 -20.01 -9.53
N SER A 145 -15.81 -19.57 -10.59
CA SER A 145 -14.65 -18.67 -10.51
C SER A 145 -14.60 -17.71 -11.70
N GLY A 146 -14.15 -16.48 -11.45
CA GLY A 146 -14.06 -15.45 -12.47
C GLY A 146 -15.34 -14.62 -12.65
N ASN A 147 -16.19 -14.50 -11.62
CA ASN A 147 -17.42 -13.67 -11.63
C ASN A 147 -17.19 -12.27 -12.22
N GLY A 148 -16.13 -11.56 -11.79
CA GLY A 148 -15.83 -10.22 -12.32
C GLY A 148 -15.46 -10.21 -13.82
N ARG A 149 -14.78 -11.25 -14.31
CA ARG A 149 -14.42 -11.38 -15.74
C ARG A 149 -15.66 -11.73 -16.59
N ALA A 150 -16.51 -12.62 -16.09
CA ALA A 150 -17.78 -12.95 -16.74
C ALA A 150 -18.70 -11.72 -16.82
N MET A 151 -18.86 -10.97 -15.71
CA MET A 151 -19.64 -9.72 -15.71
C MET A 151 -19.05 -8.68 -16.68
N ALA A 152 -17.72 -8.56 -16.76
CA ALA A 152 -17.07 -7.64 -17.68
C ALA A 152 -17.30 -8.01 -19.16
N LEU A 153 -17.29 -9.31 -19.50
CA LEU A 153 -17.65 -9.78 -20.83
C LEU A 153 -19.13 -9.50 -21.15
N MET A 154 -20.04 -9.75 -20.20
CA MET A 154 -21.46 -9.42 -20.34
C MET A 154 -21.67 -7.92 -20.58
N LEU A 155 -20.96 -7.05 -19.85
CA LEU A 155 -20.99 -5.60 -20.06
C LEU A 155 -20.44 -5.18 -21.43
N ALA A 156 -19.32 -5.79 -21.85
CA ALA A 156 -18.74 -5.51 -23.17
C ALA A 156 -19.75 -5.85 -24.28
N TYR A 157 -20.36 -7.03 -24.21
CA TYR A 157 -21.37 -7.47 -25.19
C TYR A 157 -22.68 -6.67 -25.12
N ALA A 158 -23.05 -6.12 -23.96
CA ALA A 158 -24.17 -5.18 -23.86
C ALA A 158 -23.91 -3.88 -24.65
N GLY A 159 -22.64 -3.52 -24.89
CA GLY A 159 -22.24 -2.57 -25.93
C GLY A 159 -22.76 -1.14 -25.74
N GLN A 160 -22.98 -0.70 -24.51
CA GLN A 160 -23.58 0.62 -24.21
C GLN A 160 -22.70 1.81 -24.61
N THR A 161 -21.40 1.59 -24.80
CA THR A 161 -20.43 2.61 -25.25
C THR A 161 -19.54 2.04 -26.35
N GLN A 162 -18.92 2.91 -27.14
CA GLN A 162 -17.99 2.50 -28.20
C GLN A 162 -16.84 1.64 -27.64
N ALA A 163 -16.27 2.02 -26.50
CA ALA A 163 -15.17 1.27 -25.87
C ALA A 163 -15.58 -0.17 -25.49
N LEU A 164 -16.84 -0.37 -25.07
CA LEU A 164 -17.38 -1.70 -24.78
C LEU A 164 -17.60 -2.52 -26.05
N GLN A 165 -18.15 -1.88 -27.10
CA GLN A 165 -18.34 -2.53 -28.42
C GLN A 165 -17.01 -2.97 -29.02
N ASP A 166 -15.99 -2.10 -28.99
CA ASP A 166 -14.65 -2.40 -29.50
C ASP A 166 -14.00 -3.54 -28.70
N SER A 167 -14.19 -3.55 -27.38
CA SER A 167 -13.70 -4.61 -26.49
C SER A 167 -14.35 -5.96 -26.75
N ALA A 168 -15.68 -5.99 -26.95
CA ALA A 168 -16.41 -7.20 -27.32
C ALA A 168 -16.01 -7.72 -28.71
N ALA A 169 -15.88 -6.82 -29.69
CA ALA A 169 -15.46 -7.17 -31.04
C ALA A 169 -14.04 -7.77 -31.06
N ARG A 170 -13.10 -7.15 -30.33
CA ARG A 170 -11.73 -7.64 -30.17
C ARG A 170 -11.72 -9.04 -29.54
N TYR A 171 -12.43 -9.24 -28.43
CA TYR A 171 -12.51 -10.54 -27.77
C TYR A 171 -13.12 -11.63 -28.69
N LYS A 172 -14.25 -11.34 -29.35
CA LYS A 172 -14.88 -12.29 -30.28
C LYS A 172 -13.96 -12.65 -31.44
N SER A 173 -13.29 -11.67 -32.05
CA SER A 173 -12.35 -11.90 -33.16
C SER A 173 -11.20 -12.82 -32.75
N GLU A 174 -10.60 -12.58 -31.58
CA GLU A 174 -9.53 -13.43 -31.06
C GLU A 174 -10.02 -14.83 -30.70
N LEU A 175 -11.23 -14.96 -30.14
CA LEU A 175 -11.81 -16.27 -29.84
C LEU A 175 -12.08 -17.09 -31.11
N VAL A 176 -12.53 -16.46 -32.20
CA VAL A 176 -12.69 -17.13 -33.50
C VAL A 176 -11.33 -17.61 -34.04
N SER A 177 -10.32 -16.72 -34.02
CA SER A 177 -8.95 -17.02 -34.46
C SER A 177 -8.35 -18.22 -33.69
N ARG A 178 -8.62 -18.28 -32.39
CA ARG A 178 -8.04 -19.28 -31.47
C ARG A 178 -8.96 -20.46 -31.17
N ALA A 179 -10.14 -20.55 -31.79
CA ALA A 179 -11.15 -21.58 -31.48
C ALA A 179 -10.58 -23.02 -31.56
N SER A 180 -9.76 -23.28 -32.57
CA SER A 180 -9.11 -24.59 -32.77
C SER A 180 -8.15 -24.98 -31.63
N GLU A 181 -7.57 -24.01 -30.89
CA GLU A 181 -6.73 -24.28 -29.71
C GLU A 181 -7.53 -24.99 -28.61
N PHE A 182 -8.84 -24.73 -28.54
CA PHE A 182 -9.75 -25.27 -27.54
C PHE A 182 -10.56 -26.48 -28.04
N GLY A 183 -10.32 -26.92 -29.28
CA GLY A 183 -11.12 -27.97 -29.93
C GLY A 183 -12.55 -27.51 -30.29
N LEU A 184 -12.73 -26.20 -30.50
CA LEU A 184 -13.97 -25.57 -30.96
C LEU A 184 -13.90 -25.29 -32.47
N ASP A 185 -15.06 -25.28 -33.13
CA ASP A 185 -15.17 -24.87 -34.52
C ASP A 185 -15.23 -23.32 -34.60
N PRO A 186 -14.34 -22.65 -35.37
CA PRO A 186 -14.40 -21.20 -35.57
C PRO A 186 -15.76 -20.70 -36.09
N ASP A 187 -16.46 -21.51 -36.92
CA ASP A 187 -17.74 -21.12 -37.49
C ASP A 187 -18.86 -21.12 -36.43
N ASP A 188 -18.83 -22.07 -35.49
CA ASP A 188 -19.74 -22.11 -34.34
C ASP A 188 -19.56 -20.86 -33.45
N VAL A 189 -18.31 -20.45 -33.21
CA VAL A 189 -17.98 -19.23 -32.44
C VAL A 189 -18.48 -17.98 -33.17
N ALA A 190 -18.25 -17.90 -34.48
CA ALA A 190 -18.64 -16.74 -35.28
C ALA A 190 -20.17 -16.56 -35.31
N ALA A 191 -20.91 -17.66 -35.36
CA ALA A 191 -22.37 -17.69 -35.41
C ALA A 191 -23.06 -17.21 -34.12
N MET A 192 -22.41 -17.33 -32.96
CA MET A 192 -22.98 -16.89 -31.68
C MET A 192 -23.02 -15.37 -31.54
N SER A 193 -24.07 -14.85 -30.89
CA SER A 193 -24.21 -13.41 -30.59
C SER A 193 -23.12 -12.91 -29.65
N ALA A 194 -22.99 -13.55 -28.48
CA ALA A 194 -22.06 -13.16 -27.43
C ALA A 194 -21.27 -14.38 -26.94
N PRO A 195 -20.41 -14.99 -27.78
CA PRO A 195 -19.67 -16.20 -27.42
C PRO A 195 -18.71 -15.92 -26.26
N VAL A 196 -18.75 -16.73 -25.21
CA VAL A 196 -17.78 -16.71 -24.11
C VAL A 196 -17.15 -18.09 -23.97
N LEU A 197 -15.82 -18.14 -24.06
CA LEU A 197 -15.07 -19.34 -23.71
C LEU A 197 -15.14 -19.54 -22.19
N VAL A 198 -15.51 -20.74 -21.77
CA VAL A 198 -15.54 -21.14 -20.36
C VAL A 198 -14.79 -22.45 -20.14
N ARG A 199 -14.40 -22.68 -18.89
CA ARG A 199 -13.93 -23.99 -18.40
C ARG A 199 -15.06 -24.63 -17.60
N ARG A 200 -15.73 -25.62 -18.17
CA ARG A 200 -16.79 -26.37 -17.49
C ARG A 200 -16.17 -27.45 -16.61
N ARG A 201 -16.49 -27.43 -15.32
CA ARG A 201 -15.92 -28.35 -14.33
C ARG A 201 -16.43 -29.77 -14.58
N LEU A 202 -15.49 -30.73 -14.68
CA LEU A 202 -15.78 -32.16 -14.80
C LEU A 202 -15.61 -32.92 -13.47
N SER A 203 -14.81 -32.36 -12.56
CA SER A 203 -14.53 -32.99 -11.26
C SER A 203 -15.72 -32.85 -10.32
N ASP A 204 -16.09 -33.91 -9.61
CA ASP A 204 -17.07 -33.83 -8.53
C ASP A 204 -16.41 -33.20 -7.28
N VAL A 205 -16.99 -32.10 -6.79
CA VAL A 205 -16.41 -31.28 -5.71
C VAL A 205 -17.51 -30.68 -4.84
N ASP A 206 -17.17 -30.37 -3.60
CA ASP A 206 -17.92 -29.38 -2.83
C ASP A 206 -17.74 -28.01 -3.50
N ARG A 207 -18.83 -27.48 -4.08
CA ARG A 207 -18.80 -26.23 -4.84
C ARG A 207 -18.40 -25.04 -3.99
N GLN A 208 -18.78 -25.02 -2.71
CA GLN A 208 -18.42 -23.91 -1.81
C GLN A 208 -16.92 -23.95 -1.51
N ALA A 209 -16.40 -25.11 -1.12
CA ALA A 209 -14.97 -25.27 -0.85
C ALA A 209 -14.12 -24.98 -2.11
N PHE A 210 -14.60 -25.40 -3.28
CA PHE A 210 -13.98 -25.07 -4.57
C PHE A 210 -13.97 -23.57 -4.86
N ALA A 211 -15.10 -22.88 -4.63
CA ALA A 211 -15.20 -21.44 -4.83
C ALA A 211 -14.31 -20.66 -3.85
N GLU A 212 -14.23 -21.08 -2.58
CA GLU A 212 -13.33 -20.52 -1.57
C GLU A 212 -11.87 -20.69 -2.00
N GLU A 213 -11.47 -21.89 -2.43
CA GLU A 213 -10.11 -22.16 -2.90
C GLU A 213 -9.77 -21.36 -4.17
N ALA A 214 -10.69 -21.26 -5.14
CA ALA A 214 -10.49 -20.48 -6.36
C ALA A 214 -10.31 -18.97 -6.10
N ASN A 215 -10.81 -18.48 -4.96
CA ASN A 215 -10.65 -17.09 -4.52
C ASN A 215 -9.45 -16.88 -3.59
N ALA A 216 -8.77 -17.94 -3.17
CA ALA A 216 -7.60 -17.87 -2.31
C ALA A 216 -6.37 -17.40 -3.08
N SER A 217 -5.51 -16.63 -2.40
CA SER A 217 -4.25 -16.16 -2.96
C SER A 217 -3.14 -17.15 -2.66
N ALA A 218 -2.44 -17.64 -3.69
CA ALA A 218 -1.16 -18.35 -3.51
C ALA A 218 -0.02 -17.41 -3.08
N ILE A 219 -0.21 -16.10 -3.24
CA ILE A 219 0.78 -15.08 -2.86
C ILE A 219 0.68 -14.85 -1.37
N LEU A 220 1.79 -15.11 -0.67
CA LEU A 220 1.95 -14.79 0.74
C LEU A 220 1.83 -13.28 0.92
N GLN A 221 0.90 -12.84 1.77
CA GLN A 221 0.77 -11.44 2.11
C GLN A 221 1.95 -11.01 2.98
N PRO A 222 2.54 -9.83 2.74
CA PRO A 222 3.56 -9.31 3.64
C PRO A 222 2.99 -9.14 5.05
N SER A 223 3.85 -9.31 6.05
CA SER A 223 3.54 -8.89 7.42
C SER A 223 3.26 -7.38 7.46
N THR A 224 2.68 -6.95 8.59
CA THR A 224 2.32 -5.54 8.80
C THR A 224 3.55 -4.64 8.67
N LEU A 225 4.67 -5.00 9.29
CA LEU A 225 5.91 -4.22 9.22
C LEU A 225 6.60 -4.30 7.85
N GLU A 226 6.53 -5.43 7.16
CA GLU A 226 7.04 -5.54 5.77
C GLU A 226 6.28 -4.62 4.83
N TRP A 227 4.95 -4.59 4.92
CA TRP A 227 4.14 -3.69 4.11
C TRP A 227 4.47 -2.23 4.40
N VAL A 228 4.60 -1.84 5.67
CA VAL A 228 4.99 -0.48 6.05
C VAL A 228 6.39 -0.12 5.54
N ARG A 229 7.36 -1.03 5.66
CA ARG A 229 8.72 -0.81 5.15
C ARG A 229 8.73 -0.58 3.64
N GLN A 230 7.91 -1.30 2.89
CA GLN A 230 7.77 -1.13 1.44
C GLN A 230 7.08 0.19 1.05
N ASN A 231 6.20 0.69 1.93
CA ASN A 231 5.34 1.84 1.65
C ASN A 231 5.65 3.06 2.55
N ARG A 232 6.83 3.15 3.16
CA ARG A 232 7.20 4.27 4.05
C ARG A 232 7.20 5.62 3.33
N ASP A 233 7.59 5.63 2.06
CA ASP A 233 7.69 6.84 1.24
C ASP A 233 6.38 7.12 0.46
N SER A 234 5.29 6.48 0.90
CA SER A 234 3.92 6.71 0.42
C SER A 234 3.38 8.10 0.79
N TRP A 235 4.06 8.82 1.67
CA TRP A 235 3.74 10.20 2.02
C TRP A 235 4.79 11.15 1.44
N THR A 236 4.34 12.26 0.86
CA THR A 236 5.22 13.38 0.54
C THR A 236 5.16 14.44 1.62
N VAL A 237 6.23 15.25 1.73
CA VAL A 237 6.26 16.39 2.66
C VAL A 237 5.10 17.35 2.38
N GLN A 238 4.78 17.59 1.11
CA GLN A 238 3.68 18.47 0.71
C GLN A 238 2.31 17.91 1.13
N GLN A 239 2.11 16.59 1.04
CA GLN A 239 0.88 15.94 1.53
C GLN A 239 0.76 16.05 3.05
N LEU A 240 1.85 15.82 3.78
CA LEU A 240 1.88 15.94 5.24
C LEU A 240 1.65 17.39 5.70
N GLN A 241 2.20 18.38 5.01
CA GLN A 241 1.92 19.80 5.26
C GLN A 241 0.48 20.20 4.93
N ALA A 242 -0.10 19.61 3.89
CA ALA A 242 -1.48 19.85 3.50
C ALA A 242 -2.49 19.16 4.43
N LEU A 243 -2.05 18.16 5.21
CA LEU A 243 -2.88 17.46 6.18
C LEU A 243 -3.23 18.40 7.34
N GLN A 244 -4.50 18.77 7.42
CA GLN A 244 -4.99 19.65 8.47
C GLN A 244 -5.31 18.82 9.72
N VAL A 245 -4.45 18.91 10.73
CA VAL A 245 -4.65 18.30 12.04
C VAL A 245 -4.98 19.40 13.04
N ALA A 246 -6.21 19.42 13.55
CA ALA A 246 -6.61 20.37 14.57
C ALA A 246 -5.92 20.09 15.92
N GLU A 247 -5.86 21.10 16.78
CA GLU A 247 -5.24 20.95 18.11
C GLU A 247 -5.94 19.84 18.92
N GLY A 248 -5.15 18.90 19.44
CA GLY A 248 -5.65 17.78 20.24
C GLY A 248 -6.30 16.63 19.45
N VAL A 249 -6.36 16.73 18.12
CA VAL A 249 -6.85 15.67 17.22
C VAL A 249 -5.67 14.78 16.80
N SER A 250 -5.86 13.46 16.80
CA SER A 250 -4.82 12.53 16.33
C SER A 250 -4.75 12.49 14.81
N ILE A 251 -3.64 11.99 14.25
CA ILE A 251 -3.53 11.83 12.80
C ILE A 251 -4.60 10.87 12.25
N GLU A 252 -4.92 9.80 12.99
CA GLU A 252 -5.94 8.83 12.61
C GLU A 252 -7.31 9.47 12.48
N GLU A 253 -7.67 10.33 13.44
CA GLU A 253 -8.93 11.07 13.39
C GLU A 253 -8.90 12.08 12.23
N ALA A 254 -7.82 12.85 12.08
CA ALA A 254 -7.68 13.84 11.00
C ALA A 254 -7.83 13.21 9.61
N LEU A 255 -7.29 12.01 9.38
CA LEU A 255 -7.41 11.27 8.11
C LEU A 255 -8.86 10.93 7.72
N THR A 256 -9.79 10.93 8.67
CA THR A 256 -11.22 10.66 8.39
C THR A 256 -12.04 11.93 8.16
N GLN A 257 -11.48 13.11 8.45
CA GLN A 257 -12.21 14.37 8.40
C GLN A 257 -12.36 14.93 6.98
N ALA A 258 -13.46 15.63 6.73
CA ALA A 258 -13.86 16.04 5.39
C ALA A 258 -12.85 16.98 4.70
N GLN A 259 -12.17 17.85 5.46
CA GLN A 259 -11.17 18.78 4.94
C GLN A 259 -9.90 18.09 4.43
N ASN A 260 -9.63 16.85 4.85
CA ASN A 260 -8.44 16.08 4.45
C ASN A 260 -8.71 15.10 3.30
N ARG A 261 -9.92 15.11 2.72
CA ARG A 261 -10.32 14.17 1.66
C ARG A 261 -9.41 14.21 0.44
N ASP A 262 -8.93 15.39 0.03
CA ASP A 262 -8.08 15.51 -1.15
C ASP A 262 -6.69 14.94 -0.90
N VAL A 263 -6.12 15.17 0.29
CA VAL A 263 -4.86 14.56 0.73
C VAL A 263 -4.97 13.04 0.77
N VAL A 264 -6.06 12.52 1.35
CA VAL A 264 -6.32 11.07 1.42
C VAL A 264 -6.50 10.45 0.05
N ARG A 265 -7.22 11.11 -0.88
CA ARG A 265 -7.34 10.62 -2.27
C ARG A 265 -5.99 10.61 -2.98
N ALA A 266 -5.17 11.65 -2.79
CA ALA A 266 -3.83 11.71 -3.36
C ALA A 266 -2.95 10.57 -2.82
N TRP A 267 -2.97 10.32 -1.51
CA TRP A 267 -2.28 9.18 -0.90
C TRP A 267 -2.80 7.84 -1.42
N LEU A 268 -4.11 7.63 -1.53
CA LEU A 268 -4.66 6.38 -2.08
C LEU A 268 -4.24 6.16 -3.54
N SER A 269 -4.11 7.22 -4.35
CA SER A 269 -3.88 7.12 -5.80
C SER A 269 -2.57 6.43 -6.20
N GLN A 270 -1.59 6.35 -5.28
CA GLN A 270 -0.31 5.68 -5.55
C GLN A 270 -0.38 4.16 -5.40
N PHE A 271 -1.46 3.61 -4.82
CA PHE A 271 -1.64 2.18 -4.64
C PHE A 271 -2.48 1.58 -5.78
N SER A 272 -2.15 0.35 -6.17
CA SER A 272 -2.96 -0.39 -7.12
C SER A 272 -4.39 -0.61 -6.59
N ALA A 273 -5.35 -0.90 -7.48
CA ALA A 273 -6.73 -1.18 -7.07
C ALA A 273 -6.84 -2.33 -6.04
N ASN A 274 -5.96 -3.34 -6.17
CA ASN A 274 -5.92 -4.47 -5.24
C ASN A 274 -5.41 -4.08 -3.85
N GLU A 275 -4.44 -3.17 -3.77
CA GLU A 275 -3.92 -2.66 -2.49
C GLU A 275 -4.88 -1.67 -1.84
N ARG A 276 -5.59 -0.85 -2.64
CA ARG A 276 -6.61 0.09 -2.16
C ARG A 276 -7.84 -0.61 -1.59
N ALA A 277 -8.28 -1.72 -2.21
CA ALA A 277 -9.52 -2.41 -1.86
C ALA A 277 -9.69 -2.71 -0.35
N PRO A 278 -8.70 -3.24 0.39
CA PRO A 278 -8.84 -3.47 1.83
C PRO A 278 -8.82 -2.19 2.68
N MET A 279 -8.40 -1.05 2.12
CA MET A 279 -8.22 0.22 2.85
C MET A 279 -9.44 1.13 2.80
N VAL A 280 -10.42 0.85 1.94
CA VAL A 280 -11.58 1.72 1.72
C VAL A 280 -12.91 1.06 2.07
N ASP A 281 -13.92 1.86 2.42
CA ASP A 281 -15.32 1.46 2.61
C ASP A 281 -16.11 1.41 1.28
N ASP A 282 -17.44 1.20 1.37
CA ASP A 282 -18.34 1.13 0.21
C ASP A 282 -18.38 2.46 -0.56
N GLU A 283 -18.16 3.57 0.13
CA GLU A 283 -18.14 4.93 -0.43
C GLU A 283 -16.74 5.36 -0.91
N GLY A 284 -15.73 4.49 -0.80
CA GLY A 284 -14.36 4.79 -1.20
C GLY A 284 -13.59 5.69 -0.22
N ARG A 285 -14.08 5.87 1.02
CA ARG A 285 -13.37 6.56 2.11
C ARG A 285 -12.51 5.56 2.87
N LEU A 286 -11.50 6.04 3.60
CA LEU A 286 -10.69 5.14 4.44
C LEU A 286 -11.56 4.42 5.47
N ASN A 287 -11.42 3.10 5.51
CA ASN A 287 -11.93 2.28 6.62
C ASN A 287 -10.88 2.21 7.75
N GLN A 288 -11.13 1.43 8.80
CA GLN A 288 -10.20 1.30 9.93
C GLN A 288 -8.81 0.80 9.51
N GLU A 289 -8.74 -0.14 8.57
CA GLU A 289 -7.48 -0.67 8.05
C GLU A 289 -6.73 0.38 7.22
N GLY A 290 -7.45 1.15 6.40
CA GLY A 290 -6.87 2.27 5.65
C GLY A 290 -6.29 3.36 6.55
N VAL A 291 -7.04 3.76 7.60
CA VAL A 291 -6.56 4.73 8.60
C VAL A 291 -5.33 4.19 9.31
N ARG A 292 -5.37 2.93 9.75
CA ARG A 292 -4.24 2.26 10.42
C ARG A 292 -3.00 2.27 9.51
N ARG A 293 -3.12 1.84 8.25
CA ARG A 293 -2.00 1.80 7.30
C ARG A 293 -1.43 3.18 6.99
N ALA A 294 -2.29 4.16 6.76
CA ALA A 294 -1.92 5.55 6.52
C ALA A 294 -1.11 6.14 7.71
N ALA A 295 -1.57 5.90 8.94
CA ALA A 295 -0.87 6.34 10.14
C ALA A 295 0.45 5.59 10.35
N MET A 296 0.49 4.29 10.06
CA MET A 296 1.70 3.48 10.15
C MET A 296 2.77 3.87 9.14
N THR A 297 2.40 4.23 7.91
CA THR A 297 3.38 4.72 6.93
C THR A 297 3.84 6.13 7.26
N ALA A 298 2.98 7.00 7.80
CA ALA A 298 3.41 8.29 8.35
C ALA A 298 4.39 8.11 9.52
N PHE A 299 4.18 7.08 10.35
CA PHE A 299 5.10 6.71 11.43
C PHE A 299 6.46 6.29 10.88
N ALA A 300 6.49 5.36 9.92
CA ALA A 300 7.74 4.93 9.31
C ALA A 300 8.41 6.04 8.48
N PHE A 301 7.65 7.01 7.99
CA PHE A 301 8.18 8.22 7.39
C PHE A 301 8.89 9.09 8.43
N ALA A 302 8.33 9.28 9.63
CA ALA A 302 8.95 10.09 10.68
C ALA A 302 10.14 9.39 11.37
N PHE A 303 10.05 8.08 11.56
CA PHE A 303 11.05 7.29 12.28
C PHE A 303 11.81 6.38 11.31
N GLU A 304 12.93 6.90 10.81
CA GLU A 304 13.78 6.19 9.87
C GLU A 304 14.74 5.17 10.52
N GLY A 305 15.36 4.35 9.66
CA GLY A 305 16.42 3.43 10.03
C GLY A 305 15.94 2.24 10.86
N GLU A 306 16.91 1.43 11.29
CA GLU A 306 16.65 0.21 12.07
C GLU A 306 15.98 0.52 13.42
N ALA A 307 16.33 1.65 14.06
CA ALA A 307 15.71 2.06 15.31
C ALA A 307 14.23 2.39 15.12
N GLY A 308 13.89 3.16 14.07
CA GLY A 308 12.50 3.48 13.75
C GLY A 308 11.66 2.26 13.38
N LEU A 309 12.23 1.30 12.62
CA LEU A 309 11.56 0.03 12.30
C LEU A 309 11.32 -0.84 13.54
N ARG A 310 12.28 -0.93 14.47
CA ARG A 310 12.06 -1.62 15.76
C ARG A 310 10.94 -0.97 16.56
N LEU A 311 10.91 0.36 16.58
CA LEU A 311 9.86 1.13 17.26
C LEU A 311 8.48 0.89 16.61
N ALA A 312 8.41 0.82 15.28
CA ALA A 312 7.19 0.46 14.57
C ALA A 312 6.74 -0.97 14.91
N GLY A 313 7.65 -1.94 14.98
CA GLY A 313 7.34 -3.31 15.45
C GLY A 313 6.80 -3.32 16.88
N LEU A 314 7.40 -2.52 17.78
CA LEU A 314 6.93 -2.37 19.16
C LEU A 314 5.50 -1.83 19.25
N PHE A 315 5.11 -0.87 18.41
CA PHE A 315 3.78 -0.26 18.49
C PHE A 315 2.70 -0.92 17.65
N PHE A 316 3.06 -1.58 16.54
CA PHE A 316 2.06 -2.10 15.61
C PHE A 316 1.96 -3.63 15.53
N GLU A 317 3.00 -4.36 15.95
CA GLU A 317 3.02 -5.83 15.93
C GLU A 317 3.10 -6.46 17.32
N SER A 318 3.78 -5.81 18.28
CA SER A 318 3.89 -6.31 19.64
C SER A 318 2.56 -6.27 20.38
N THR A 319 2.36 -7.25 21.27
CA THR A 319 1.27 -7.26 22.26
C THR A 319 1.68 -6.60 23.59
N ASP A 320 2.96 -6.23 23.71
CA ASP A 320 3.50 -5.54 24.88
C ASP A 320 2.94 -4.11 24.97
N ASN A 321 2.43 -3.75 26.15
CA ASN A 321 1.82 -2.46 26.44
C ASN A 321 2.62 -1.65 27.46
N ASN A 322 3.84 -2.06 27.81
CA ASN A 322 4.70 -1.43 28.81
C ASN A 322 4.99 0.06 28.53
N VAL A 323 4.96 0.48 27.27
CA VAL A 323 5.15 1.87 26.81
C VAL A 323 3.91 2.47 26.12
N ARG A 324 2.71 1.95 26.41
CA ARG A 324 1.44 2.38 25.77
C ARG A 324 1.24 3.90 25.74
N ASN A 325 1.54 4.60 26.84
CA ASN A 325 1.38 6.05 26.90
C ASN A 325 2.36 6.79 25.98
N VAL A 326 3.56 6.26 25.76
CA VAL A 326 4.53 6.81 24.81
C VAL A 326 3.97 6.70 23.39
N GLY A 327 3.42 5.52 23.03
CA GLY A 327 2.75 5.31 21.76
C GLY A 327 1.59 6.29 21.52
N ILE A 328 0.72 6.49 22.52
CA ILE A 328 -0.36 7.50 22.45
C ILE A 328 0.20 8.90 22.19
N GLY A 329 1.28 9.27 22.86
CA GLY A 329 1.92 10.57 22.68
C GLY A 329 2.46 10.76 21.26
N ILE A 330 3.16 9.76 20.73
CA ILE A 330 3.72 9.80 19.38
C ILE A 330 2.62 9.88 18.33
N MET A 331 1.59 9.04 18.41
CA MET A 331 0.49 9.08 17.43
C MET A 331 -0.26 10.42 17.46
N ALA A 332 -0.41 11.01 18.64
CA ALA A 332 -1.01 12.34 18.79
C ALA A 332 -0.13 13.49 18.26
N SER A 333 1.17 13.28 18.09
CA SER A 333 2.11 14.26 17.52
C SER A 333 2.58 13.90 16.11
N LEU A 334 2.09 12.80 15.54
CA LEU A 334 2.70 12.18 14.38
C LEU A 334 2.64 13.06 13.13
N GLY A 335 1.55 13.81 12.93
CA GLY A 335 1.43 14.74 11.81
C GLY A 335 2.54 15.81 11.80
N SER A 336 2.73 16.50 12.93
CA SER A 336 3.80 17.50 13.07
C SER A 336 5.18 16.86 12.98
N LEU A 337 5.41 15.72 13.65
CA LEU A 337 6.69 15.01 13.61
C LEU A 337 7.07 14.59 12.18
N ALA A 338 6.15 13.94 11.47
CA ALA A 338 6.38 13.50 10.09
C ALA A 338 6.65 14.71 9.18
N THR A 339 5.95 15.82 9.38
CA THR A 339 6.21 17.06 8.62
C THR A 339 7.60 17.64 8.93
N ALA A 340 7.99 17.71 10.21
CA ALA A 340 9.28 18.21 10.63
C ALA A 340 10.44 17.37 10.08
N GLU A 341 10.38 16.05 10.23
CA GLU A 341 11.36 15.10 9.70
C GLU A 341 11.41 15.14 8.17
N GLY A 342 10.25 15.29 7.52
CA GLY A 342 10.17 15.48 6.07
C GLY A 342 10.88 16.76 5.60
N LEU A 343 10.68 17.89 6.29
CA LEU A 343 11.35 19.15 5.96
C LEU A 343 12.87 19.07 6.17
N VAL A 344 13.33 18.34 7.19
CA VAL A 344 14.76 18.05 7.38
C VAL A 344 15.28 17.21 6.20
N ARG A 345 14.58 16.12 5.85
CA ARG A 345 14.96 15.24 4.72
C ARG A 345 15.02 15.98 3.37
N ASP A 346 14.09 16.89 3.11
CA ASP A 346 14.05 17.72 1.90
C ASP A 346 15.14 18.82 1.88
N GLY A 347 15.99 18.89 2.92
CA GLY A 347 17.04 19.90 3.08
C GLY A 347 16.49 21.31 3.32
N ALA A 348 15.20 21.43 3.65
CA ALA A 348 14.57 22.70 4.02
C ALA A 348 14.89 23.09 5.45
N ARG A 349 15.31 22.15 6.29
CA ARG A 349 15.80 22.37 7.66
C ARG A 349 17.16 21.68 7.84
N PRO A 350 18.01 22.13 8.78
CA PRO A 350 19.27 21.46 9.05
C PRO A 350 19.08 20.01 9.52
N ASP A 351 19.93 19.10 9.04
CA ASP A 351 19.96 17.68 9.45
C ASP A 351 20.09 17.51 10.97
N SER A 352 20.74 18.47 11.65
CA SER A 352 20.91 18.48 13.10
C SER A 352 19.60 18.63 13.88
N LEU A 353 18.49 18.96 13.23
CA LEU A 353 17.16 19.07 13.85
C LEU A 353 16.32 17.78 13.76
N SER A 354 16.80 16.74 13.07
CA SER A 354 16.14 15.42 13.12
C SER A 354 16.32 14.79 14.51
N ILE A 355 15.22 14.24 15.05
CA ILE A 355 15.21 13.55 16.35
C ILE A 355 14.56 12.17 16.27
N GLY A 356 14.08 11.73 15.11
CA GLY A 356 13.44 10.42 14.94
C GLY A 356 14.29 9.26 15.45
N GLU A 357 15.58 9.22 15.11
CA GLU A 357 16.49 8.18 15.62
C GLU A 357 16.74 8.30 17.12
N ASP A 358 16.92 9.51 17.64
CA ASP A 358 17.16 9.76 19.07
C ASP A 358 15.95 9.31 19.92
N LEU A 359 14.75 9.64 19.48
CA LEU A 359 13.50 9.19 20.08
C LEU A 359 13.41 7.66 20.05
N ALA A 360 13.64 7.05 18.89
CA ALA A 360 13.52 5.61 18.74
C ALA A 360 14.48 4.83 19.64
N ARG A 361 15.75 5.23 19.70
CA ARG A 361 16.74 4.61 20.61
C ARG A 361 16.38 4.81 22.08
N SER A 362 15.94 6.02 22.45
CA SER A 362 15.57 6.33 23.84
C SER A 362 14.34 5.52 24.30
N ILE A 363 13.35 5.34 23.42
CA ILE A 363 12.14 4.58 23.73
C ILE A 363 12.41 3.07 23.78
N ASP A 364 13.29 2.56 22.93
CA ASP A 364 13.74 1.16 22.96
C ASP A 364 14.34 0.83 24.34
N VAL A 365 15.27 1.65 24.81
CA VAL A 365 15.84 1.55 26.17
C VAL A 365 14.75 1.69 27.24
N PHE A 366 13.86 2.67 27.13
CA PHE A 366 12.77 2.84 28.10
C PHE A 366 11.86 1.61 28.20
N SER A 367 11.56 0.96 27.07
CA SER A 367 10.80 -0.28 27.01
C SER A 367 11.53 -1.44 27.71
N VAL A 368 12.83 -1.59 27.48
CA VAL A 368 13.67 -2.59 28.17
C VAL A 368 13.65 -2.36 29.68
N LEU A 369 13.92 -1.13 30.14
CA LEU A 369 13.93 -0.79 31.57
C LEU A 369 12.59 -1.08 32.25
N ARG A 370 11.47 -0.75 31.59
CA ARG A 370 10.12 -1.07 32.08
C ARG A 370 9.87 -2.56 32.23
N ARG A 371 10.39 -3.37 31.32
CA ARG A 371 10.26 -4.83 31.33
C ARG A 371 11.08 -5.48 32.45
N GLU A 372 12.26 -4.93 32.70
CA GLU A 372 13.19 -5.40 33.73
C GLU A 372 12.89 -4.82 35.12
N GLY A 373 12.01 -3.82 35.21
CA GLY A 373 11.67 -3.16 36.47
C GLY A 373 12.76 -2.20 36.98
N MET A 374 13.69 -1.79 36.12
CA MET A 374 14.75 -0.83 36.46
C MET A 374 14.26 0.62 36.28
N SER A 375 14.64 1.51 37.19
CA SER A 375 14.33 2.94 37.05
C SER A 375 15.29 3.61 36.05
N VAL A 376 14.82 4.69 35.41
CA VAL A 376 15.66 5.45 34.48
C VAL A 376 16.81 6.14 35.22
N GLU A 377 16.56 6.58 36.45
CA GLU A 377 17.55 7.17 37.32
C GLU A 377 18.68 6.18 37.65
N ASP A 378 18.33 4.93 38.00
CA ASP A 378 19.32 3.88 38.27
C ASP A 378 20.14 3.53 37.03
N TYR A 379 19.48 3.39 35.87
CA TYR A 379 20.15 3.15 34.60
C TYR A 379 21.18 4.24 34.26
N LEU A 380 20.80 5.51 34.42
CA LEU A 380 21.67 6.66 34.10
C LEU A 380 22.79 6.84 35.12
N ALA A 381 22.59 6.44 36.38
CA ALA A 381 23.65 6.38 37.39
C ALA A 381 24.66 5.26 37.10
N GLN A 382 24.19 4.11 36.59
CA GLN A 382 25.05 2.96 36.23
C GLN A 382 25.84 3.20 34.94
N GLY A 383 25.33 3.99 34.00
CA GLY A 383 26.01 4.33 32.73
C GLY A 383 27.35 5.06 32.88
N GLN A 384 27.76 5.45 34.09
CA GLN A 384 29.12 5.92 34.37
C GLN A 384 30.14 4.78 34.53
N LEU A 385 29.69 3.52 34.63
CA LEU A 385 30.53 2.32 34.86
C LEU A 385 30.83 1.52 33.58
N PHE A 386 30.13 1.78 32.46
CA PHE A 386 30.31 1.09 31.15
C PHE A 386 30.23 2.10 29.98
N GLU A 387 30.57 1.67 28.75
CA GLU A 387 30.41 2.51 27.56
C GLU A 387 28.96 3.00 27.44
N ARG A 388 28.78 4.32 27.26
CA ARG A 388 27.46 4.94 27.14
C ARG A 388 26.75 4.44 25.89
N GLN A 389 25.66 3.69 26.08
CA GLN A 389 24.82 3.19 25.00
C GLN A 389 23.99 4.29 24.32
N LEU A 390 23.73 5.39 25.04
CA LEU A 390 22.95 6.54 24.57
C LEU A 390 23.83 7.80 24.49
N THR A 391 23.53 8.68 23.54
CA THR A 391 24.13 10.02 23.48
C THR A 391 23.62 10.90 24.63
N PRO A 392 24.31 11.99 25.00
CA PRO A 392 23.82 12.90 26.05
C PRO A 392 22.40 13.42 25.80
N PHE A 393 22.07 13.72 24.54
CA PHE A 393 20.73 14.13 24.14
C PHE A 393 19.71 12.98 24.28
N GLN A 394 20.05 11.76 23.87
CA GLN A 394 19.18 10.59 24.06
C GLN A 394 18.92 10.29 25.55
N GLU A 395 19.91 10.46 26.42
CA GLU A 395 19.69 10.35 27.86
C GLU A 395 18.74 11.44 28.39
N GLN A 396 18.81 12.67 27.85
CA GLN A 396 17.87 13.74 28.18
C GLN A 396 16.44 13.39 27.73
N VAL A 397 16.28 12.95 26.48
CA VAL A 397 15.00 12.47 25.94
C VAL A 397 14.44 11.33 26.79
N LEU A 398 15.26 10.35 27.17
CA LEU A 398 14.88 9.24 28.04
C LEU A 398 14.36 9.73 29.41
N ARG A 399 15.05 10.69 30.04
CA ARG A 399 14.61 11.31 31.31
C ARG A 399 13.25 12.01 31.15
N ASP A 400 13.10 12.83 30.11
CA ASP A 400 11.89 13.62 29.89
C ASP A 400 10.68 12.75 29.55
N ILE A 401 10.88 11.67 28.78
CA ILE A 401 9.86 10.66 28.50
C ILE A 401 9.50 9.90 29.78
N SER A 402 10.48 9.51 30.60
CA SER A 402 10.23 8.80 31.87
C SER A 402 9.35 9.62 32.82
N GLU A 403 9.70 10.89 33.01
CA GLU A 403 8.96 11.85 33.85
C GLU A 403 7.50 12.01 33.38
N ARG A 404 7.28 11.93 32.06
CA ARG A 404 5.96 12.04 31.41
C ARG A 404 5.31 10.70 31.09
N GLY A 405 5.95 9.57 31.43
CA GLY A 405 5.58 8.22 31.00
C GLY A 405 4.19 7.77 31.44
N ARG A 406 3.56 8.49 32.37
CA ARG A 406 2.19 8.25 32.84
C ARG A 406 1.11 8.97 32.04
N SER A 407 1.47 9.86 31.11
CA SER A 407 0.51 10.66 30.33
C SER A 407 0.95 10.83 28.87
N GLY A 408 0.30 10.10 27.97
CA GLY A 408 0.53 10.24 26.54
C GLY A 408 0.21 11.65 26.02
N LYS A 409 -0.78 12.33 26.60
CA LYS A 409 -1.08 13.73 26.26
C LYS A 409 0.12 14.65 26.48
N ARG A 410 0.84 14.48 27.59
CA ARG A 410 2.02 15.30 27.93
C ARG A 410 3.19 15.01 26.99
N ILE A 411 3.44 13.73 26.73
CA ILE A 411 4.47 13.29 25.76
C ILE A 411 4.17 13.89 24.38
N GLY A 412 2.93 13.72 23.90
CA GLY A 412 2.53 14.25 22.59
C GLY A 412 2.62 15.78 22.52
N GLN A 413 2.39 16.50 23.62
CA GLN A 413 2.56 17.96 23.63
C GLN A 413 4.03 18.38 23.47
N VAL A 414 4.96 17.74 24.19
CA VAL A 414 6.40 18.01 24.02
C VAL A 414 6.83 17.74 22.58
N LEU A 415 6.43 16.60 22.02
CA LEU A 415 6.78 16.21 20.66
C LEU A 415 6.19 17.16 19.61
N ARG A 416 4.93 17.60 19.77
CA ARG A 416 4.33 18.64 18.91
C ARG A 416 5.07 19.97 19.04
N ASN A 417 5.29 20.46 20.25
CA ASN A 417 6.00 21.72 20.49
C ASN A 417 7.38 21.71 19.84
N TYR A 418 8.11 20.59 19.92
CA TYR A 418 9.39 20.42 19.24
C TYR A 418 9.23 20.48 17.72
N ALA A 419 8.34 19.66 17.17
CA ALA A 419 8.11 19.57 15.73
C ALA A 419 7.66 20.91 15.12
N ASP A 420 6.75 21.61 15.77
CA ASP A 420 6.25 22.91 15.32
C ASP A 420 7.37 23.97 15.31
N ARG A 421 8.31 23.90 16.27
CA ARG A 421 9.51 24.74 16.26
C ARG A 421 10.39 24.43 15.05
N VAL A 422 10.65 23.16 14.75
CA VAL A 422 11.40 22.75 13.55
C VAL A 422 10.69 23.21 12.27
N ILE A 423 9.36 23.05 12.19
CA ILE A 423 8.55 23.53 11.05
C ILE A 423 8.64 25.05 10.91
N SER A 424 8.66 25.79 12.01
CA SER A 424 8.77 27.26 11.99
C SER A 424 10.18 27.79 11.77
N SER A 425 11.21 26.93 11.86
CA SER A 425 12.60 27.34 11.64
C SER A 425 12.84 27.86 10.21
N PRO A 426 13.85 28.72 10.00
CA PRO A 426 14.16 29.25 8.67
C PRO A 426 14.46 28.16 7.63
N ASP A 427 14.09 28.41 6.37
CA ASP A 427 14.41 27.50 5.25
C ASP A 427 15.89 27.63 4.87
N THR A 428 16.66 26.57 5.09
CA THR A 428 18.10 26.50 4.79
C THR A 428 18.41 26.69 3.31
N ARG A 429 17.48 26.38 2.41
CA ARG A 429 17.64 26.56 0.96
C ARG A 429 17.53 28.02 0.55
N GLN A 430 16.91 28.85 1.40
CA GLN A 430 16.78 30.31 1.21
C GLN A 430 17.81 31.10 2.02
N ALA A 431 18.54 30.43 2.93
CA ALA A 431 19.42 31.04 3.92
C ALA A 431 20.78 31.52 3.38
N GLY A 432 21.06 31.41 2.08
CA GLY A 432 22.31 31.90 1.47
C GLY A 432 22.58 33.41 1.61
N LEU A 433 21.70 34.16 2.29
CA LEU A 433 21.78 35.62 2.45
C LEU A 433 21.75 36.11 3.92
N LEU A 434 21.57 35.23 4.92
CA LEU A 434 21.48 35.63 6.33
C LEU A 434 22.40 34.77 7.20
N ASP A 435 23.27 35.42 7.97
CA ASP A 435 24.11 34.83 9.01
C ASP A 435 23.21 34.51 10.21
N LEU A 436 22.50 33.39 10.13
CA LEU A 436 21.59 32.93 11.18
C LEU A 436 22.37 32.12 12.21
N ASP A 437 22.19 32.43 13.49
CA ASP A 437 22.75 31.64 14.57
C ASP A 437 22.29 30.17 14.41
N PRO A 438 23.20 29.18 14.56
CA PRO A 438 22.87 27.78 14.37
C PRO A 438 21.85 27.35 15.44
N VAL A 439 20.64 26.99 14.99
CA VAL A 439 19.61 26.39 15.83
C VAL A 439 20.01 24.93 16.09
N ASN A 440 20.14 24.54 17.35
CA ASN A 440 20.42 23.16 17.74
C ASN A 440 19.15 22.46 18.28
N LYS A 441 19.12 21.12 18.23
CA LYS A 441 17.95 20.34 18.65
C LYS A 441 17.79 20.32 20.17
N GLU A 442 18.88 20.40 20.92
CA GLU A 442 18.90 20.40 22.37
C GLU A 442 18.11 21.58 22.95
N ASP A 443 18.36 22.78 22.43
CA ASP A 443 17.68 24.03 22.83
C ASP A 443 16.20 23.99 22.45
N LEU A 444 15.86 23.50 21.25
CA LEU A 444 14.46 23.35 20.83
C LEU A 444 13.70 22.36 21.71
N TRP A 445 14.37 21.27 22.12
CA TRP A 445 13.82 20.26 23.02
C TRP A 445 13.62 20.82 24.44
N GLU A 446 14.59 21.55 24.97
CA GLU A 446 14.47 22.22 26.26
C GLU A 446 13.31 23.23 26.26
N LEU A 447 13.18 24.04 25.21
CA LEU A 447 12.04 24.96 25.07
C LEU A 447 10.70 24.23 24.99
N ALA A 448 10.63 23.13 24.23
CA ALA A 448 9.41 22.33 24.10
C ALA A 448 8.96 21.69 25.43
N THR A 449 9.91 21.18 26.23
CA THR A 449 9.65 20.59 27.55
C THR A 449 9.28 21.63 28.60
N LEU A 450 9.92 22.81 28.57
CA LEU A 450 9.58 23.95 29.44
C LEU A 450 8.17 24.46 29.16
N GLU A 451 7.80 24.60 27.88
CA GLU A 451 6.48 25.07 27.46
C GLU A 451 5.36 24.13 27.96
N GLU A 452 5.52 22.82 27.79
CA GLU A 452 4.56 21.83 28.33
C GLU A 452 4.45 21.95 29.85
N SER A 453 5.58 22.12 30.53
CA SER A 453 5.64 22.24 32.00
C SER A 453 4.97 23.52 32.51
N GLN A 454 5.07 24.63 31.78
CA GLN A 454 4.44 25.92 32.09
C GLN A 454 2.94 25.94 31.81
N ALA A 455 2.51 25.31 30.71
CA ALA A 455 1.09 25.13 30.41
C ALA A 455 0.37 24.36 31.54
N ARG A 456 1.07 23.43 32.19
CA ARG A 456 0.56 22.67 33.35
C ARG A 456 0.41 23.52 34.61
N THR A 457 1.33 24.44 34.89
CA THR A 457 1.31 25.25 36.12
C THR A 457 0.40 26.47 36.02
N GLY A 458 -0.22 26.70 34.86
CA GLY A 458 -1.02 27.90 34.60
C GLY A 458 -0.18 29.18 34.47
N ALA A 459 1.15 29.06 34.45
CA ALA A 459 2.07 30.20 34.42
C ALA A 459 2.13 30.91 33.05
N ALA A 460 1.62 30.27 31.99
CA ALA A 460 1.57 30.83 30.63
C ALA A 460 0.74 32.13 30.54
N ALA A 461 -0.23 32.34 31.44
CA ALA A 461 -1.01 33.57 31.49
C ALA A 461 -0.29 34.75 32.18
N THR A 462 0.83 34.49 32.87
CA THR A 462 1.49 35.48 33.75
C THR A 462 2.86 35.96 33.28
N LEU A 463 3.43 35.44 32.18
CA LEU A 463 4.77 35.84 31.71
C LEU A 463 4.78 36.93 30.63
N PHE A 464 3.65 37.20 29.95
CA PHE A 464 3.53 38.32 29.00
C PHE A 464 2.88 39.57 29.58
N GLN A 465 2.39 39.52 30.82
CA GLN A 465 2.07 40.71 31.61
C GLN A 465 3.29 41.04 32.49
N GLY A 466 4.22 41.82 31.95
CA GLY A 466 5.35 42.34 32.72
C GLY A 466 6.73 42.24 32.05
N LEU A 467 6.83 42.20 30.72
CA LEU A 467 8.12 42.46 30.07
C LEU A 467 8.55 43.91 30.37
N PRO A 468 9.73 44.14 30.98
CA PRO A 468 10.16 45.47 31.39
C PRO A 468 10.45 46.35 30.16
N SER A 469 9.91 47.57 30.16
CA SER A 469 10.27 48.60 29.18
C SER A 469 11.68 49.15 29.51
N CYS A 470 12.72 48.38 29.21
CA CYS A 470 14.10 48.78 29.52
C CYS A 470 14.96 48.94 28.27
N THR A 471 15.73 50.03 28.23
CA THR A 471 16.74 50.23 27.20
C THR A 471 17.81 49.14 27.29
N ARG A 472 18.35 48.68 26.15
CA ARG A 472 19.37 47.62 26.05
C ARG A 472 20.52 47.73 27.08
N PRO A 473 21.05 48.93 27.41
CA PRO A 473 22.11 49.07 28.43
C PRO A 473 21.64 48.75 29.85
N LYS A 474 20.37 49.04 30.19
CA LYS A 474 19.80 48.76 31.51
C LYS A 474 19.44 47.27 31.66
N ALA A 475 18.98 46.63 30.59
CA ALA A 475 18.70 45.18 30.58
C ALA A 475 19.94 44.34 30.92
N ARG A 476 21.12 44.68 30.35
CA ARG A 476 22.39 44.01 30.70
C ARG A 476 22.79 44.17 32.17
N LYS A 477 22.51 45.33 32.77
CA LYS A 477 22.76 45.57 34.21
C LYS A 477 21.83 44.75 35.10
N VAL A 478 20.56 44.61 34.70
CA VAL A 478 19.59 43.73 35.39
C VAL A 478 20.03 42.27 35.31
N GLU A 479 20.48 41.81 34.14
CA GLU A 479 20.96 40.44 33.95
C GLU A 479 22.22 40.14 34.80
N SER A 480 23.16 41.10 34.86
CA SER A 480 24.34 40.99 35.72
C SER A 480 24.00 40.99 37.21
N CYS A 481 23.01 41.79 37.64
CA CYS A 481 22.52 41.81 39.02
C CYS A 481 21.85 40.47 39.39
N ILE A 482 20.99 39.92 38.52
CA ILE A 482 20.30 38.64 38.75
C ILE A 482 21.32 37.51 38.96
N ARG A 483 22.41 37.49 38.18
CA ARG A 483 23.49 36.50 38.35
C ARG A 483 24.18 36.61 39.71
N GLN A 484 24.34 37.82 40.25
CA GLN A 484 24.92 38.04 41.58
C GLN A 484 23.95 37.72 42.73
N VAL A 485 22.66 38.02 42.58
CA VAL A 485 21.63 37.75 43.59
C VAL A 485 21.27 36.26 43.66
N LYS A 486 21.28 35.53 42.53
CA LYS A 486 21.12 34.06 42.53
C LYS A 486 22.17 33.34 43.38
N ALA A 487 23.35 33.94 43.59
CA ALA A 487 24.41 33.36 44.41
C ALA A 487 24.17 33.48 45.93
N SER A 488 23.20 34.29 46.38
CA SER A 488 23.04 34.67 47.79
C SER A 488 21.73 34.21 48.46
N GLY A 489 20.92 33.39 47.79
CA GLY A 489 19.85 32.57 48.40
C GLY A 489 18.79 33.31 49.23
N GLY A 490 17.68 33.71 48.59
CA GLY A 490 16.42 34.04 49.27
C GLY A 490 15.70 35.27 48.70
N GLY A 491 14.72 35.04 47.83
CA GLY A 491 13.85 36.07 47.23
C GLY A 491 13.84 36.02 45.70
N ASN A 492 12.80 36.58 45.05
CA ASN A 492 12.74 36.69 43.59
C ASN A 492 13.86 37.64 43.11
N PRO A 493 14.95 37.13 42.50
CA PRO A 493 16.11 37.95 42.12
C PRO A 493 15.74 39.03 41.10
N PHE A 494 14.68 38.77 40.34
CA PHE A 494 14.17 39.68 39.32
C PHE A 494 13.60 40.95 39.95
N ALA A 495 12.73 40.82 40.95
CA ALA A 495 12.08 41.96 41.62
C ALA A 495 13.10 42.88 42.31
N VAL A 496 14.09 42.30 43.00
CA VAL A 496 15.15 43.06 43.71
C VAL A 496 16.04 43.85 42.74
N CYS A 497 16.42 43.23 41.63
CA CYS A 497 17.29 43.85 40.62
C CYS A 497 16.57 44.85 39.74
N GLN A 498 15.27 44.70 39.53
CA GLN A 498 14.46 45.60 38.71
C GLN A 498 14.25 46.96 39.38
N ASP A 499 13.87 46.98 40.66
CA ASP A 499 13.64 48.21 41.43
C ASP A 499 14.93 49.03 41.63
N SER A 500 16.06 48.33 41.83
CA SER A 500 17.37 48.98 42.04
C SER A 500 17.94 49.65 40.79
N ILE A 501 17.51 49.25 39.59
CA ILE A 501 18.07 49.71 38.29
C ILE A 501 17.10 50.66 37.55
N GLY A 502 15.91 50.89 38.10
CA GLY A 502 14.92 51.84 37.58
C GLY A 502 14.26 51.36 36.28
N CYS A 503 13.80 50.11 36.27
CA CYS A 503 13.09 49.47 35.18
C CYS A 503 11.58 49.36 35.54
N SER A 504 10.71 50.17 34.94
CA SER A 504 9.27 50.15 35.24
C SER A 504 8.54 48.97 34.56
N ILE A 505 7.54 48.43 35.25
CA ILE A 505 6.53 47.54 34.68
C ILE A 505 5.55 48.41 33.90
N SER A 506 5.19 48.01 32.67
CA SER A 506 4.07 48.61 31.92
C SER A 506 2.79 47.90 32.30
#